data_AF-A0AA95ML81-F1
#
_entry.id   AF-A0AA95ML81-F1
#
_cell.length_a   1.000
_cell.length_b   1.000
_cell.length_c   1.000
_cell.angle_alpha   90.00
_cell.angle_beta   90.00
_cell.angle_gamma   90.00
#
_symmetry.space_group_name_H-M   'P 1'
#
loop_
_entity.id
_entity.type
_entity.pdbx_description
1 polymer ?
#
loop_
_entity_poly.entity_id
_entity_poly.type
_entity_poly.pdbx_seq_one_letter_code
_entity_poly.pdbx_strand_id
1 'polypeptide(L)'
;MYYYNNPYLNHFVNGYKYGTQYLYPTTGSPKGYRNNRSGTRAKSFSKEEAAAIALLLGIDFNKSKFDLDEFWMGVNTELEHGKISSQTNVTGDDPIITGKIALAHLNEFPDYYKRLKILEEEAKAYWNK
;
A
#
# COMPACT_ATOMS: atom_id res chain seq x y z
N MET A 1 21.17 -25.89 -9.64
CA MET A 1 19.74 -26.07 -9.94
C MET A 1 18.97 -25.96 -8.64
N TYR A 2 18.24 -24.85 -8.43
CA TYR A 2 17.22 -24.74 -7.38
C TYR A 2 16.06 -23.92 -7.94
N TYR A 3 14.88 -24.54 -7.97
CA TYR A 3 13.61 -23.93 -8.36
C TYR A 3 13.01 -23.21 -7.15
N TYR A 4 12.67 -21.93 -7.29
CA TYR A 4 11.85 -21.20 -6.31
C TYR A 4 10.53 -20.77 -6.97
N ASN A 5 9.44 -21.33 -6.46
CA ASN A 5 8.06 -20.97 -6.79
C ASN A 5 7.73 -19.62 -6.15
N ASN A 6 7.73 -18.56 -6.95
CA ASN A 6 7.08 -17.30 -6.60
C ASN A 6 5.60 -17.38 -7.06
N PRO A 7 4.63 -17.41 -6.14
CA PRO A 7 3.20 -17.58 -6.48
C PRO A 7 2.60 -16.39 -7.23
N TYR A 8 3.36 -15.32 -7.48
CA TYR A 8 2.92 -14.13 -8.22
C TYR A 8 3.57 -13.99 -9.60
N LEU A 9 4.41 -14.94 -10.03
CA LEU A 9 5.29 -14.75 -11.21
C LEU A 9 4.83 -15.44 -12.50
N ASN A 10 3.76 -16.24 -12.47
CA ASN A 10 3.29 -16.96 -13.66
C ASN A 10 1.96 -16.40 -14.15
N HIS A 11 2.03 -15.33 -14.94
CA HIS A 11 1.28 -15.16 -16.19
C HIS A 11 1.87 -13.94 -16.91
N PHE A 12 1.75 -13.94 -18.24
CA PHE A 12 1.90 -12.82 -19.18
C PHE A 12 3.21 -12.77 -19.98
N VAL A 13 3.02 -13.09 -21.27
CA VAL A 13 3.96 -13.08 -22.39
C VAL A 13 4.15 -11.64 -22.89
N ASN A 14 5.38 -11.32 -23.30
CA ASN A 14 5.82 -10.06 -23.90
C ASN A 14 4.98 -9.60 -25.10
N GLY A 15 4.66 -8.30 -25.15
CA GLY A 15 4.14 -7.63 -26.34
C GLY A 15 4.05 -6.12 -26.18
N TYR A 16 5.12 -5.40 -26.56
CA TYR A 16 5.16 -3.93 -26.58
C TYR A 16 4.47 -3.38 -27.85
N LYS A 17 3.57 -2.40 -27.69
CA LYS A 17 3.56 -1.14 -28.48
C LYS A 17 2.40 -0.22 -28.03
N TYR A 18 2.80 0.94 -27.48
CA TYR A 18 2.10 2.21 -27.31
C TYR A 18 0.56 2.26 -27.47
N GLY A 19 -0.15 2.48 -26.36
CA GLY A 19 -1.54 2.95 -26.34
C GLY A 19 -2.46 2.18 -25.38
N THR A 20 -2.64 2.71 -24.17
CA THR A 20 -3.78 2.51 -23.24
C THR A 20 -4.56 1.18 -23.24
N GLN A 21 -4.45 0.39 -22.16
CA GLN A 21 -5.61 -0.28 -21.54
C GLN A 21 -5.24 -0.87 -20.17
N TYR A 22 -5.94 -0.46 -19.12
CA TYR A 22 -5.87 -1.12 -17.81
C TYR A 22 -6.51 -2.51 -17.91
N LEU A 23 -5.72 -3.56 -17.71
CA LEU A 23 -6.17 -4.95 -17.69
C LEU A 23 -6.68 -5.31 -16.28
N TYR A 24 -7.99 -5.43 -16.14
CA TYR A 24 -8.62 -6.15 -15.03
C TYR A 24 -8.55 -7.67 -15.30
N PRO A 25 -8.46 -8.53 -14.27
CA PRO A 25 -8.58 -9.97 -14.47
C PRO A 25 -10.00 -10.33 -14.91
N THR A 26 -10.13 -10.84 -16.13
CA THR A 26 -11.41 -11.28 -16.72
C THR A 26 -11.62 -12.77 -16.48
N THR A 27 -12.31 -13.13 -15.41
CA THR A 27 -13.10 -14.37 -15.34
C THR A 27 -14.40 -14.13 -14.58
N GLY A 28 -15.43 -13.62 -15.29
CA GLY A 28 -16.81 -13.60 -14.78
C GLY A 28 -17.61 -12.35 -15.18
N SER A 29 -18.57 -12.55 -16.09
CA SER A 29 -19.77 -11.74 -16.44
C SER A 29 -19.86 -10.24 -16.07
N PRO A 30 -20.12 -9.35 -17.05
CA PRO A 30 -20.23 -7.90 -16.85
C PRO A 30 -21.65 -7.49 -16.39
N LYS A 31 -21.95 -7.67 -15.10
CA LYS A 31 -23.04 -6.95 -14.43
C LYS A 31 -22.64 -6.64 -12.99
N GLY A 32 -22.07 -5.44 -12.77
CA GLY A 32 -22.10 -4.82 -11.44
C GLY A 32 -20.78 -4.42 -10.81
N TYR A 33 -19.81 -3.86 -11.54
CA TYR A 33 -18.78 -3.04 -10.87
C TYR A 33 -19.34 -1.63 -10.63
N ARG A 34 -20.14 -1.49 -9.58
CA ARG A 34 -20.46 -0.20 -8.96
C ARG A 34 -19.29 0.19 -8.03
N ASN A 35 -18.55 1.24 -8.37
CA ASN A 35 -17.62 1.88 -7.44
C ASN A 35 -18.41 2.64 -6.35
N ASN A 36 -18.85 1.92 -5.32
CA ASN A 36 -19.52 2.44 -4.14
C ASN A 36 -18.54 2.72 -2.98
N ARG A 37 -17.36 3.30 -3.23
CA ARG A 37 -16.41 3.70 -2.16
C ARG A 37 -16.27 5.21 -1.97
N SER A 38 -17.15 6.03 -2.57
CA SER A 38 -17.06 7.49 -2.45
C SER A 38 -17.52 8.07 -1.09
N GLY A 39 -18.04 7.26 -0.16
CA GLY A 39 -18.66 7.77 1.08
C GLY A 39 -18.05 7.31 2.40
N THR A 40 -17.30 6.21 2.43
CA THR A 40 -16.86 5.58 3.69
C THR A 40 -15.35 5.63 3.85
N ARG A 41 -14.90 6.09 5.02
CA ARG A 41 -13.49 6.09 5.46
C ARG A 41 -12.91 4.67 5.41
N ALA A 42 -11.69 4.54 4.88
CA ALA A 42 -10.92 3.31 5.00
C ALA A 42 -10.57 3.07 6.48
N LYS A 43 -10.93 1.91 7.03
CA LYS A 43 -10.59 1.56 8.41
C LYS A 43 -9.15 1.07 8.54
N SER A 44 -8.69 0.31 7.55
CA SER A 44 -7.36 -0.29 7.47
C SER A 44 -7.20 -0.94 6.10
N PHE A 45 -5.97 -1.17 5.65
CA PHE A 45 -5.64 -2.05 4.54
C PHE A 45 -5.26 -3.44 5.04
N SER A 46 -5.76 -4.49 4.38
CA SER A 46 -5.23 -5.85 4.59
C SER A 46 -3.80 -5.98 4.05
N LYS A 47 -3.11 -7.06 4.39
CA LYS A 47 -1.75 -7.30 3.88
C LYS A 47 -1.75 -7.58 2.37
N GLU A 48 -2.82 -8.18 1.86
CA GLU A 48 -3.05 -8.39 0.43
C GLU A 48 -3.32 -7.06 -0.30
N GLU A 49 -4.10 -6.15 0.31
CA GLU A 49 -4.30 -4.80 -0.23
C GLU A 49 -2.98 -4.02 -0.26
N ALA A 50 -2.17 -4.10 0.80
CA ALA A 50 -0.83 -3.50 0.82
C ALA A 50 0.09 -4.09 -0.25
N ALA A 51 0.06 -5.40 -0.47
CA ALA A 51 0.82 -6.05 -1.54
C ALA A 51 0.36 -5.57 -2.93
N ALA A 52 -0.95 -5.40 -3.14
CA ALA A 52 -1.48 -4.85 -4.39
C ALA A 52 -1.06 -3.39 -4.63
N ILE A 53 -1.07 -2.57 -3.57
CA ILE A 53 -0.55 -1.18 -3.63
C ILE A 53 0.94 -1.19 -3.96
N ALA A 54 1.73 -2.02 -3.28
CA ALA A 54 3.17 -2.14 -3.52
C ALA A 54 3.49 -2.55 -4.97
N LEU A 55 2.72 -3.50 -5.52
CA LEU A 55 2.83 -3.91 -6.92
C LEU A 55 2.52 -2.76 -7.88
N LEU A 56 1.45 -1.99 -7.63
CA LEU A 56 1.08 -0.83 -8.45
C LEU A 56 2.10 0.31 -8.37
N LEU A 57 2.82 0.43 -7.25
CA LEU A 57 3.93 1.37 -7.06
C LEU A 57 5.27 0.85 -7.63
N GLY A 58 5.33 -0.39 -8.12
CA GLY A 58 6.54 -0.98 -8.68
C GLY A 58 7.60 -1.35 -7.63
N ILE A 59 7.18 -1.61 -6.39
CA ILE A 59 8.11 -2.04 -5.32
C ILE A 59 8.52 -3.49 -5.58
N ASP A 60 9.84 -3.71 -5.71
CA ASP A 60 10.44 -5.04 -5.76
C ASP A 60 11.08 -5.37 -4.41
N PHE A 61 10.40 -6.21 -3.62
CA PHE A 61 10.84 -6.58 -2.28
C PHE A 61 12.17 -7.38 -2.26
N ASN A 62 12.64 -7.90 -3.40
CA ASN A 62 13.96 -8.53 -3.48
C ASN A 62 15.09 -7.50 -3.62
N LYS A 63 14.76 -6.25 -3.97
CA LYS A 63 15.71 -5.14 -4.17
C LYS A 63 15.57 -4.05 -3.13
N SER A 64 14.40 -3.92 -2.48
CA SER A 64 14.21 -3.00 -1.37
C SER A 64 14.99 -3.46 -0.14
N LYS A 65 15.24 -2.52 0.76
CA LYS A 65 15.85 -2.80 2.07
C LYS A 65 14.82 -3.10 3.16
N PHE A 66 13.54 -2.93 2.85
CA PHE A 66 12.39 -3.17 3.71
C PHE A 66 11.52 -4.30 3.12
N ASP A 67 10.66 -4.90 3.94
CA ASP A 67 9.77 -5.99 3.55
C ASP A 67 8.31 -5.53 3.43
N LEU A 68 7.43 -6.47 3.05
CA LEU A 68 5.99 -6.20 2.95
C LEU A 68 5.37 -5.84 4.31
N ASP A 69 5.94 -6.28 5.43
CA ASP A 69 5.41 -5.97 6.76
C ASP A 69 5.63 -4.50 7.12
N GLU A 70 6.83 -3.96 6.85
CA GLU A 70 7.10 -2.53 6.97
C GLU A 70 6.19 -1.69 6.07
N PHE A 71 6.01 -2.11 4.81
CA PHE A 71 5.13 -1.39 3.88
C PHE A 71 3.66 -1.45 4.31
N TRP A 72 3.19 -2.62 4.78
CA TRP A 72 1.84 -2.80 5.28
C TRP A 72 1.57 -2.00 6.56
N MET A 73 2.53 -1.95 7.48
CA MET A 73 2.48 -1.05 8.64
C MET A 73 2.37 0.40 8.16
N GLY A 74 3.21 0.79 7.21
CA GLY A 74 3.24 2.13 6.67
C GLY A 74 1.93 2.60 6.06
N VAL A 75 1.37 1.87 5.11
CA VAL A 75 0.11 2.27 4.47
C VAL A 75 -1.06 2.38 5.44
N ASN A 76 -1.02 1.65 6.57
CA ASN A 76 -2.03 1.76 7.62
C ASN A 76 -1.80 2.95 8.54
N THR A 77 -0.54 3.25 8.90
CA THR A 77 -0.17 4.48 9.63
C THR A 77 -0.52 5.72 8.83
N GLU A 78 -0.22 5.74 7.52
CA GLU A 78 -0.45 6.90 6.66
C GLU A 78 -1.94 7.19 6.38
N LEU A 79 -2.87 6.31 6.80
CA LEU A 79 -4.30 6.67 6.82
C LEU A 79 -4.57 7.86 7.75
N GLU A 80 -3.70 8.15 8.73
CA GLU A 80 -3.78 9.36 9.56
C GLU A 80 -3.75 10.66 8.73
N HIS A 81 -3.12 10.63 7.55
CA HIS A 81 -3.11 11.71 6.58
C HIS A 81 -4.29 11.68 5.59
N GLY A 82 -5.23 10.75 5.79
CA GLY A 82 -6.48 10.61 5.05
C GLY A 82 -7.69 11.16 5.81
N LYS A 83 -8.85 10.53 5.61
CA LYS A 83 -10.12 10.92 6.22
C LYS A 83 -10.18 10.65 7.72
N ILE A 84 -9.14 10.04 8.31
CA ILE A 84 -8.97 9.92 9.77
C ILE A 84 -8.92 11.31 10.41
N SER A 85 -8.15 12.22 9.82
CA SER A 85 -7.98 13.60 10.29
C SER A 85 -8.45 14.57 9.21
N SER A 86 -9.71 15.02 9.29
CA SER A 86 -10.28 15.92 8.28
C SER A 86 -9.52 17.24 8.12
N GLN A 87 -8.89 17.74 9.19
CA GLN A 87 -8.12 18.98 9.19
C GLN A 87 -6.79 18.85 8.42
N THR A 88 -6.20 17.66 8.42
CA THR A 88 -4.89 17.39 7.78
C THR A 88 -5.02 16.35 6.66
N ASN A 89 -6.23 16.16 6.11
CA ASN A 89 -6.50 15.18 5.06
C ASN A 89 -5.89 15.63 3.74
N VAL A 90 -4.86 14.92 3.30
CA VAL A 90 -4.17 15.16 2.03
C VAL A 90 -4.27 13.96 1.07
N THR A 91 -4.63 12.77 1.56
CA THR A 91 -4.72 11.56 0.72
C THR A 91 -6.14 11.22 0.29
N GLY A 92 -7.16 11.66 1.02
CA GLY A 92 -8.55 11.26 0.79
C GLY A 92 -8.81 9.75 0.97
N ASP A 93 -7.94 9.04 1.71
CA ASP A 93 -7.85 7.58 1.76
C ASP A 93 -7.53 6.92 0.41
N ASP A 94 -6.99 7.66 -0.57
CA ASP A 94 -6.57 7.06 -1.83
C ASP A 94 -5.40 6.09 -1.59
N PRO A 95 -5.53 4.80 -1.96
CA PRO A 95 -4.51 3.80 -1.64
C PRO A 95 -3.14 4.08 -2.25
N ILE A 96 -3.11 4.70 -3.45
CA ILE A 96 -1.86 4.97 -4.17
C ILE A 96 -1.17 6.21 -3.60
N ILE A 97 -1.92 7.27 -3.27
CA ILE A 97 -1.35 8.45 -2.60
C ILE A 97 -0.83 8.07 -1.21
N THR A 98 -1.62 7.31 -0.44
CA THR A 98 -1.23 6.81 0.89
C THR A 98 0.02 5.93 0.80
N GLY A 99 0.06 5.01 -0.18
CA GLY A 99 1.23 4.15 -0.42
C GLY A 99 2.49 4.90 -0.84
N LYS A 100 2.38 6.02 -1.54
CA LYS A 100 3.54 6.86 -1.89
C LYS A 100 4.19 7.52 -0.68
N ILE A 101 3.39 7.95 0.30
CA ILE A 101 3.92 8.50 1.55
C ILE A 101 4.67 7.40 2.30
N ALA A 102 4.05 6.21 2.42
CA ALA A 102 4.70 5.06 3.05
C ALA A 102 6.02 4.66 2.39
N LEU A 103 6.05 4.63 1.05
CA LEU A 103 7.25 4.35 0.30
C LEU A 103 8.32 5.45 0.48
N ALA A 104 7.95 6.72 0.57
CA ALA A 104 8.90 7.81 0.77
C ALA A 104 9.66 7.64 2.09
N HIS A 105 8.96 7.35 3.19
CA HIS A 105 9.56 7.14 4.50
C HIS A 105 10.44 5.88 4.56
N LEU A 106 9.99 4.78 3.96
CA LEU A 106 10.80 3.55 3.90
C LEU A 106 12.06 3.67 3.03
N ASN A 107 12.09 4.65 2.11
CA ASN A 107 13.29 5.00 1.36
C ASN A 107 14.28 5.85 2.17
N GLU A 108 13.82 6.57 3.20
CA GLU A 108 14.71 7.29 4.13
C GLU A 108 15.44 6.29 5.03
N PHE A 109 14.72 5.34 5.63
CA PHE A 109 15.30 4.20 6.33
C PHE A 109 14.34 3.00 6.41
N PRO A 110 14.86 1.75 6.38
CA PRO A 110 14.02 0.59 6.07
C PRO A 110 13.15 0.09 7.22
N ASP A 111 13.39 0.53 8.45
CA ASP A 111 12.64 0.17 9.67
C ASP A 111 11.79 1.34 10.21
N TYR A 112 11.41 2.27 9.33
CA TYR A 112 10.75 3.53 9.68
C TYR A 112 9.54 3.35 10.59
N TYR A 113 8.61 2.47 10.20
CA TYR A 113 7.34 2.34 10.92
C TYR A 113 7.47 1.61 12.24
N LYS A 114 8.46 0.72 12.39
CA LYS A 114 8.81 0.14 13.69
C LYS A 114 9.32 1.22 14.65
N ARG A 115 10.19 2.13 14.19
CA ARG A 115 10.70 3.24 15.01
C ARG A 115 9.62 4.25 15.35
N LEU A 116 8.82 4.64 14.37
CA LEU A 116 7.72 5.58 14.56
C LEU A 116 6.72 5.08 15.61
N LYS A 117 6.36 3.79 15.55
CA LYS A 117 5.46 3.18 16.53
C LYS A 117 5.96 3.35 17.97
N ILE A 118 7.25 3.10 18.22
CA ILE A 118 7.86 3.27 19.54
C ILE A 118 7.79 4.75 19.96
N LEU A 119 8.18 5.66 19.08
CA LEU A 119 8.17 7.10 19.36
C LEU A 119 6.76 7.61 19.70
N GLU A 120 5.74 7.16 18.97
CA GLU A 120 4.36 7.53 19.25
C GLU A 120 3.83 6.95 20.56
N GLU A 121 4.17 5.71 20.90
CA GLU A 121 3.80 5.09 22.17
C GLU A 121 4.42 5.86 23.36
N GLU A 122 5.71 6.23 23.24
CA GLU A 122 6.41 7.06 24.22
C GLU A 122 5.78 8.45 24.35
N ALA A 123 5.47 9.11 23.23
CA ALA A 123 4.82 10.42 23.21
C ALA A 123 3.42 10.36 23.85
N LYS A 124 2.60 9.36 23.49
CA LYS A 124 1.27 9.14 24.09
C LYS A 124 1.40 8.94 25.61
N ALA A 125 2.36 8.14 26.07
CA ALA A 125 2.58 7.92 27.51
C ALA A 125 3.08 9.17 28.24
N TYR A 126 3.83 10.05 27.58
CA TYR A 126 4.31 11.31 28.16
C TYR A 126 3.19 12.35 28.31
N TRP A 127 2.39 12.57 27.26
CA TRP A 127 1.37 13.62 27.20
C TRP A 127 0.00 13.24 27.80
N ASN A 128 -0.25 11.94 28.06
CA ASN A 128 -1.46 11.47 28.74
C ASN A 128 -1.34 11.43 30.28
N LYS A 129 -0.28 12.02 30.85
CA LYS A 129 -0.12 12.21 32.30
C LYS A 129 -0.81 13.49 32.74
#